data_AF-A0A5C9AVI4-F1
#
_entry.id   AF-A0A5C9AVI4-F1
#
_cell.length_a   1.000
_cell.length_b   1.000
_cell.length_c   1.000
_cell.angle_alpha   90.00
_cell.angle_beta   90.00
_cell.angle_gamma   90.00
#
_symmetry.space_group_name_H-M   'P 1'
#
loop_
_entity.id
_entity.type
_entity.pdbx_description
1 polymer ?
#
loop_
_entity_poly.entity_id
_entity_poly.type
_entity_poly.pdbx_seq_one_letter_code
_entity_poly.pdbx_strand_id
1 'polypeptide(L)'
;MHVTAKPSSFQCNLKCDYCFYLEKESQFTHEKWMDDSTLKEFIKQYIAASGNQVYFTWQGGEPTLAGLDFFRKVIHYQQRYAGQKRIFNALQTNGILLNNEWCA
;
A
#
# COMPACT_ATOMS: atom_id res chain seq x y z
N MET A 1 -4.60 7.34 14.77
CA MET A 1 -5.40 6.89 13.61
C MET A 1 -4.53 5.91 12.81
N HIS A 2 -5.04 4.72 12.52
CA HIS A 2 -4.33 3.68 11.77
C HIS A 2 -5.05 3.49 10.44
N VAL A 3 -4.32 3.57 9.32
CA VAL A 3 -4.91 3.43 7.97
C VAL A 3 -4.35 2.20 7.28
N THR A 4 -5.26 1.43 6.68
CA THR A 4 -4.93 0.35 5.75
C THR A 4 -5.12 0.84 4.32
N ALA A 5 -4.02 0.99 3.59
CA ALA A 5 -3.99 1.40 2.20
C ALA A 5 -3.96 0.19 1.26
N LYS A 6 -4.62 0.30 0.10
CA LYS A 6 -4.74 -0.77 -0.90
C LYS A 6 -4.16 -0.35 -2.25
N PRO A 7 -2.82 -0.37 -2.44
CA PRO A 7 -2.17 0.11 -3.65
C PRO A 7 -2.63 -0.60 -4.94
N SER A 8 -2.92 -1.90 -4.86
CA SER A 8 -3.42 -2.72 -5.98
C SER A 8 -4.93 -3.01 -5.88
N SER A 9 -5.67 -2.25 -5.07
CA SER A 9 -7.12 -2.43 -4.87
C SER A 9 -7.49 -3.87 -4.47
N PHE A 10 -8.35 -4.55 -5.24
CA PHE A 10 -8.78 -5.93 -5.03
C PHE A 10 -7.96 -6.97 -5.82
N GLN A 11 -7.06 -6.53 -6.71
CA GLN A 11 -6.34 -7.43 -7.61
C GLN A 11 -5.32 -8.27 -6.84
N CYS A 12 -5.29 -9.57 -7.13
CA CYS A 12 -4.38 -10.54 -6.54
C CYS A 12 -3.91 -11.52 -7.63
N ASN A 13 -2.70 -12.06 -7.49
CA ASN A 13 -2.18 -13.14 -8.33
C ASN A 13 -2.64 -14.54 -7.87
N LEU A 14 -3.48 -14.62 -6.85
CA LEU A 14 -4.10 -15.83 -6.35
C LEU A 14 -5.62 -15.76 -6.43
N LYS A 15 -6.27 -16.93 -6.43
CA LYS A 15 -7.72 -17.11 -6.34
C LYS A 15 -8.08 -18.03 -5.18
N CYS A 16 -7.81 -17.59 -3.95
CA CYS A 16 -8.14 -18.40 -2.76
C CYS A 16 -9.67 -18.55 -2.63
N ASP A 17 -10.16 -19.78 -2.40
CA ASP A 17 -11.59 -20.10 -2.39
C ASP A 17 -12.41 -19.31 -1.35
N TYR A 18 -11.76 -18.85 -0.28
CA TYR A 18 -12.37 -18.09 0.81
C TYR A 18 -12.21 -16.57 0.66
N CYS A 19 -11.60 -16.08 -0.43
CA CYS A 19 -11.25 -14.67 -0.59
C CYS A 19 -12.38 -13.87 -1.25
N PHE A 20 -13.18 -13.18 -0.44
CA PHE A 20 -14.24 -12.30 -0.93
C PHE A 20 -13.73 -11.02 -1.64
N TYR A 21 -12.41 -10.76 -1.66
CA TYR A 21 -11.88 -9.56 -2.31
C TYR A 21 -11.98 -9.62 -3.84
N LEU A 22 -11.79 -10.79 -4.43
CA LEU A 22 -11.71 -10.95 -5.89
C LEU A 22 -13.07 -10.72 -6.58
N GLU A 23 -14.16 -11.08 -5.93
CA GLU A 23 -15.52 -10.89 -6.44
C GLU A 23 -15.86 -9.41 -6.71
N LYS A 24 -15.10 -8.48 -6.12
CA LYS A 24 -15.23 -7.04 -6.31
C LYS A 24 -14.82 -6.56 -7.70
N GLU A 25 -14.16 -7.40 -8.51
CA GLU A 25 -13.89 -7.12 -9.92
C GLU A 25 -15.18 -6.74 -10.68
N SER A 26 -16.28 -7.42 -10.38
CA SER A 26 -17.60 -7.14 -10.98
C SER A 26 -18.23 -5.80 -10.54
N GLN A 27 -17.71 -5.19 -9.47
CA GLN A 27 -18.29 -4.00 -8.81
C GLN A 27 -17.53 -2.71 -9.14
N PHE A 28 -16.31 -2.81 -9.67
CA PHE A 28 -15.45 -1.67 -9.94
C PHE A 28 -15.05 -1.63 -11.41
N THR A 29 -15.33 -0.51 -12.08
CA THR A 29 -14.98 -0.27 -13.49
C THR A 29 -13.60 0.34 -13.67
N HIS A 30 -12.85 0.56 -12.59
CA HIS A 30 -11.54 1.17 -12.62
C HIS A 30 -10.44 0.14 -12.39
N GLU A 31 -9.56 -0.01 -13.38
CA GLU A 31 -8.38 -0.89 -13.33
C GLU A 31 -7.19 -0.25 -12.57
N LYS A 32 -7.34 0.97 -12.06
CA LYS A 32 -6.17 1.75 -11.66
C LYS A 32 -5.65 1.36 -10.28
N TRP A 33 -4.41 0.90 -10.27
CA TRP A 33 -3.53 0.98 -9.10
C TRP A 33 -3.42 2.42 -8.61
N MET A 34 -3.08 2.60 -7.34
CA MET A 34 -2.79 3.92 -6.78
C MET A 34 -1.67 4.58 -7.58
N ASP A 35 -2.00 5.65 -8.31
CA ASP A 35 -0.99 6.40 -9.07
C ASP A 35 -0.12 7.27 -8.17
N ASP A 36 0.96 7.80 -8.74
CA ASP A 36 1.96 8.59 -8.01
C ASP A 36 1.37 9.84 -7.36
N SER A 37 0.43 10.50 -8.05
CA SER A 37 -0.20 11.73 -7.56
C SER A 37 -1.09 11.45 -6.35
N THR A 38 -1.86 10.36 -6.42
CA THR A 38 -2.72 9.87 -5.34
C THR A 38 -1.87 9.43 -4.17
N LEU A 39 -0.80 8.67 -4.41
CA LEU A 39 0.13 8.20 -3.39
C LEU A 39 0.74 9.37 -2.61
N LYS A 40 1.27 10.36 -3.33
CA LYS A 40 1.91 11.54 -2.75
C LYS A 40 0.92 12.31 -1.87
N GLU A 41 -0.27 12.60 -2.39
CA GLU A 41 -1.25 13.39 -1.67
C GLU A 41 -1.80 12.63 -0.46
N PHE A 42 -2.05 11.32 -0.59
CA PHE A 42 -2.42 10.44 0.51
C PHE A 42 -1.40 10.48 1.65
N ILE A 43 -0.11 10.24 1.36
CA ILE A 43 0.95 10.22 2.37
C ILE A 43 1.07 11.59 3.06
N LYS A 44 1.08 12.67 2.28
CA LYS A 44 1.19 14.04 2.79
C LYS A 44 0.04 14.36 3.76
N GLN A 45 -1.21 14.14 3.32
CA GLN A 45 -2.38 14.46 4.12
C GLN A 45 -2.46 13.57 5.38
N TYR A 46 -2.19 12.27 5.24
CA TYR A 46 -2.28 11.36 6.37
C TYR A 46 -1.23 11.65 7.44
N ILE A 47 0.01 11.96 7.05
CA ILE A 47 1.05 12.38 8.01
C ILE A 47 0.66 13.70 8.66
N ALA A 48 0.15 14.68 7.90
CA ALA A 48 -0.27 15.98 8.46
C ALA A 48 -1.36 15.81 9.54
N ALA A 49 -2.35 14.97 9.28
CA ALA A 49 -3.47 14.69 10.18
C ALA A 49 -3.13 13.76 11.36
N SER A 50 -1.94 13.14 11.38
CA SER A 50 -1.55 12.17 12.41
C SER A 50 -0.76 12.81 13.56
N GLY A 51 -0.70 12.11 14.70
CA GLY A 51 0.16 12.48 15.83
C GLY A 51 1.64 12.19 15.60
N ASN A 52 2.42 12.09 16.68
CA ASN A 52 3.88 11.86 16.62
C ASN A 52 4.28 10.47 16.09
N GLN A 53 3.35 9.52 16.10
CA GLN A 53 3.54 8.19 15.52
C GLN A 53 2.48 7.97 14.43
N VAL A 54 2.94 7.59 13.24
CA VAL A 54 2.08 7.35 12.06
C VAL A 54 2.26 5.92 11.60
N TYR A 55 1.16 5.18 11.48
CA TYR A 55 1.17 3.76 11.15
C TYR A 55 0.50 3.52 9.80
N PHE A 56 1.28 3.07 8.83
CA PHE A 56 0.81 2.66 7.51
C PHE A 56 0.75 1.14 7.44
N THR A 57 -0.42 0.59 7.10
CA THR A 57 -0.54 -0.81 6.70
C THR A 57 -0.84 -0.90 5.21
N TRP A 58 0.01 -1.58 4.46
CA TRP A 58 -0.14 -1.82 3.02
C TRP A 58 -0.76 -3.20 2.80
N GLN A 59 -1.93 -3.21 2.17
CA GLN A 59 -2.78 -4.38 1.95
C GLN A 59 -3.45 -4.29 0.56
N GLY A 60 -4.64 -4.87 0.37
CA GLY A 60 -5.25 -5.03 -0.96
C GLY A 60 -4.93 -6.39 -1.53
N GLY A 61 -5.64 -6.81 -2.59
CA GLY A 61 -5.67 -8.21 -3.04
C GLY A 61 -4.30 -8.89 -2.93
N GLU A 62 -3.29 -8.34 -3.59
CA GLU A 62 -1.88 -8.53 -3.24
C GLU A 62 -1.09 -7.22 -3.44
N PRO A 63 -0.57 -6.58 -2.38
CA PRO A 63 0.12 -5.29 -2.51
C PRO A 63 1.46 -5.36 -3.25
N THR A 64 2.18 -6.49 -3.26
CA THR A 64 3.47 -6.59 -3.97
C THR A 64 3.31 -6.49 -5.50
N LEU A 65 2.09 -6.63 -6.02
CA LEU A 65 1.78 -6.36 -7.43
C LEU A 65 2.06 -4.91 -7.85
N ALA A 66 2.01 -3.96 -6.91
CA ALA A 66 2.38 -2.56 -7.19
C ALA A 66 3.88 -2.39 -7.52
N GLY A 67 4.71 -3.41 -7.22
CA GLY A 67 6.13 -3.44 -7.54
C GLY A 67 7.02 -2.67 -6.54
N LEU A 68 8.31 -3.00 -6.53
CA LEU A 68 9.26 -2.43 -5.57
C LEU A 68 9.45 -0.90 -5.75
N ASP A 69 9.37 -0.41 -6.99
CA ASP A 69 9.47 1.03 -7.28
C ASP A 69 8.34 1.85 -6.67
N PHE A 70 7.14 1.28 -6.55
CA PHE A 70 6.05 1.91 -5.81
C PHE A 70 6.44 2.08 -4.34
N PHE A 71 6.97 1.04 -3.68
CA PHE A 71 7.37 1.12 -2.28
C PHE A 71 8.60 2.02 -2.06
N ARG A 72 9.52 2.11 -3.01
CA ARG A 72 10.60 3.11 -2.99
C ARG A 72 10.03 4.53 -2.93
N LYS A 73 8.99 4.82 -3.72
CA LYS A 73 8.27 6.11 -3.69
C LYS A 73 7.51 6.33 -2.37
N VAL A 74 6.89 5.28 -1.82
CA VAL A 74 6.25 5.33 -0.49
C VAL A 74 7.25 5.84 0.55
N ILE A 75 8.42 5.20 0.64
CA ILE A 75 9.44 5.57 1.61
C ILE A 75 9.96 6.99 1.35
N HIS A 76 10.21 7.34 0.10
CA HIS A 76 10.63 8.69 -0.28
C HIS A 76 9.63 9.76 0.21
N TYR A 77 8.35 9.59 -0.07
CA TYR A 77 7.32 10.54 0.35
C TYR A 77 7.12 10.56 1.87
N GLN A 78 7.15 9.41 2.53
CA GLN A 78 7.06 9.35 3.99
C GLN A 78 8.20 10.11 4.65
N GLN A 79 9.45 9.90 4.21
CA GLN A 79 10.62 10.62 4.71
C GLN A 79 10.51 12.13 4.45
N ARG A 80 10.06 12.51 3.26
CA ARG A 80 9.87 13.92 2.89
C ARG A 80 8.88 14.65 3.79
N TYR A 81 7.80 13.98 4.21
CA TYR A 81 6.70 14.61 4.94
C TYR A 81 6.67 14.31 6.44
N ALA A 82 7.47 13.37 6.94
CA ALA A 82 7.47 12.95 8.34
C ALA A 82 7.79 14.07 9.34
N GLY A 83 8.69 15.00 8.99
CA GLY A 83 9.22 15.98 9.94
C GLY A 83 9.88 15.25 11.12
N GLN A 84 9.39 15.48 12.34
CA GLN A 84 9.86 14.79 13.55
C GLN A 84 9.02 13.57 13.93
N LYS A 85 7.99 13.24 13.14
CA LYS A 85 7.09 12.11 13.42
C LYS A 85 7.78 10.79 13.09
N ARG A 86 7.52 9.76 13.89
CA ARG A 86 7.99 8.40 13.65
C ARG A 86 7.00 7.66 12.76
N ILE A 87 7.49 7.14 11.63
CA ILE A 87 6.69 6.37 10.68
C ILE A 87 6.91 4.87 10.92
N PHE A 88 5.82 4.12 10.91
CA PHE A 88 5.81 2.66 10.96
C PHE A 88 5.11 2.12 9.72
N ASN A 89 5.70 1.12 9.08
CA ASN A 89 5.10 0.43 7.94
C ASN A 89 4.88 -1.04 8.29
N ALA A 90 3.72 -1.55 7.90
CA ALA A 90 3.40 -2.97 7.86
C ALA A 90 2.97 -3.33 6.43
N LEU A 91 3.38 -4.51 5.95
CA LEU A 91 2.98 -5.06 4.66
C LEU A 91 2.30 -6.40 4.91
N GLN A 92 1.07 -6.56 4.40
CA GLN A 92 0.38 -7.85 4.39
C GLN A 92 0.45 -8.42 2.98
N THR A 93 1.15 -9.53 2.80
CA THR A 93 1.39 -10.17 1.50
C THR A 93 1.16 -11.67 1.56
N ASN A 94 0.78 -12.28 0.43
CA ASN A 94 0.76 -13.73 0.22
C ASN A 94 2.17 -14.34 0.06
N GLY A 95 3.20 -13.50 -0.10
CA GLY A 95 4.61 -13.91 -0.10
C GLY A 95 5.14 -14.45 -1.43
N ILE A 96 4.31 -14.68 -2.45
CA ILE A 96 4.71 -15.35 -3.69
C ILE A 96 5.72 -14.53 -4.51
N LEU A 97 5.60 -13.21 -4.46
CA LEU A 97 6.47 -12.29 -5.22
C LEU A 97 7.69 -11.82 -4.42
N LEU A 98 7.86 -12.28 -3.18
CA LEU A 98 9.03 -11.94 -2.39
C LEU A 98 10.27 -12.63 -2.97
N ASN A 99 11.31 -11.84 -3.17
CA ASN A 99 12.61 -12.28 -3.67
C ASN A 99 13.72 -11.52 -2.94
N ASN A 100 14.98 -11.75 -3.31
CA ASN A 100 16.10 -11.08 -2.68
C ASN A 100 16.03 -9.55 -2.78
N GLU A 101 15.49 -9.00 -3.86
CA GLU A 101 15.37 -7.53 -4.00
C GLU A 101 14.33 -6.94 -3.04
N TRP A 102 13.26 -7.67 -2.73
CA TRP A 102 12.28 -7.27 -1.72
C TRP A 102 12.81 -7.36 -0.28
N CYS A 103 13.77 -8.25 -0.04
CA CYS A 103 14.30 -8.57 1.30
C CYS A 103 15.69 -7.95 1.59
N ALA A 104 16.28 -7.23 0.65
CA ALA A 104 17.60 -6.62 0.76
C ALA A 104 17.62 -5.30 1.53
#